data_AF-A0A7V3FZB1-F1
#
_entry.id   AF-A0A7V3FZB1-F1
#
_cell.length_a   1.000
_cell.length_b   1.000
_cell.length_c   1.000
_cell.angle_alpha   90.00
_cell.angle_beta   90.00
_cell.angle_gamma   90.00
#
_symmetry.space_group_name_H-M   'P 1'
#
loop_
_entity.id
_entity.type
_entity.pdbx_description
1 polymer ?
#
loop_
_entity_poly.entity_id
_entity_poly.type
_entity_poly.pdbx_seq_one_letter_code
_entity_poly.pdbx_strand_id
1 'polypeptide(L)' 'MVEVRLQLGSGSILVRLAPVSFLKQHQLMVKEGDTLAVTGYWVAAPGGDLLVATEVSSQGSTLRLRNQRGRPVW' A
#
# COMPACT_ATOMS: atom_id res chain seq x y z
N MET A 1 10.67 -1.67 4.58
CA MET A 1 9.22 -1.47 4.39
C MET A 1 9.03 -0.62 3.14
N VAL A 2 8.12 -0.96 2.22
CA VAL A 2 7.81 -0.05 1.09
C VAL A 2 6.66 0.85 1.49
N GLU A 3 6.87 2.16 1.30
CA GLU A 3 5.87 3.20 1.47
C GLU A 3 5.78 4.00 0.18
N VAL A 4 4.57 4.40 -0.19
CA VAL A 4 4.29 5.15 -1.41
C VAL A 4 3.47 6.38 -1.07
N ARG A 5 3.71 7.47 -1.79
CA ARG A 5 2.88 8.67 -1.69
C ARG A 5 1.85 8.63 -2.82
N LEU A 6 0.58 8.47 -2.47
CA LEU A 6 -0.51 8.42 -3.43
C LEU A 6 -1.10 9.81 -3.61
N GLN A 7 -1.07 10.31 -4.84
CA GLN A 7 -1.72 11.56 -5.21
C GLN A 7 -3.21 11.31 -5.41
N LEU A 8 -4.03 12.10 -4.73
CA LEU A 8 -5.47 12.15 -4.83
C LEU A 8 -5.88 13.54 -5.37
N GLY A 9 -7.14 13.70 -5.77
CA GLY A 9 -7.64 15.00 -6.23
C GLY A 9 -7.58 16.11 -5.17
N SER A 10 -7.60 15.75 -3.89
CA SER A 10 -7.61 16.68 -2.75
C SER A 10 -6.27 16.82 -2.02
N GLY A 11 -5.22 16.12 -2.47
CA GLY A 11 -3.92 16.12 -1.79
C GLY A 11 -3.14 14.83 -1.99
N SER A 12 -2.21 14.54 -1.10
CA SER A 12 -1.46 13.29 -1.13
C SER A 12 -1.48 12.60 0.23
N ILE A 13 -1.50 11.28 0.21
CA ILE A 13 -1.49 10.45 1.41
C ILE A 13 -0.29 9.52 1.40
N LEU A 14 0.27 9.24 2.58
CA LEU A 14 1.32 8.24 2.73
C LEU A 14 0.69 6.87 2.95
N VAL A 15 1.14 5.87 2.20
CA VAL A 15 0.59 4.52 2.24
C VAL A 15 1.69 3.50 2.45
N ARG A 16 1.57 2.68 3.50
CA ARG A 16 2.49 1.58 3.80
C ARG A 16 1.98 0.28 3.21
N LEU A 17 2.77 -0.30 2.29
CA LEU A 17 2.46 -1.54 1.60
C LEU A 17 3.03 -2.76 2.36
N ALA A 18 3.96 -3.48 1.73
CA ALA A 18 4.65 -4.67 2.23
C ALA A 18 6.18 -4.51 2.08
N PRO A 19 7.01 -5.39 2.67
CA PRO A 19 8.44 -5.44 2.40
C PRO A 19 8.72 -5.63 0.91
N VAL A 20 9.84 -5.07 0.44
CA VAL A 20 10.23 -5.16 -0.98
C VAL A 20 10.36 -6.61 -1.46
N SER A 21 10.81 -7.52 -0.60
CA SER A 21 10.92 -8.95 -0.89
C SER A 21 9.57 -9.58 -1.20
N PHE A 22 8.54 -9.30 -0.39
CA PHE A 22 7.19 -9.80 -0.59
C PHE A 22 6.57 -9.27 -1.89
N LEU A 23 6.72 -7.97 -2.16
CA LEU A 23 6.21 -7.39 -3.40
C LEU A 23 6.87 -8.00 -4.64
N LYS A 24 8.20 -8.19 -4.61
CA LYS A 24 8.95 -8.84 -5.69
C LYS A 24 8.52 -10.30 -5.90
N GLN A 25 8.32 -11.07 -4.82
CA GLN A 25 7.85 -12.46 -4.90
C GLN A 25 6.49 -12.56 -5.61
N HIS A 26 5.61 -11.59 -5.36
CA HIS A 26 4.28 -11.52 -5.98
C HIS A 26 4.26 -10.70 -7.28
N GLN A 27 5.42 -10.34 -7.83
CA GLN A 27 5.57 -9.59 -9.08
C GLN A 27 4.82 -8.25 -9.10
N LEU A 28 4.51 -7.69 -7.92
CA LEU A 28 3.95 -6.35 -7.81
C LEU A 28 5.09 -5.34 -7.85
N MET A 29 5.27 -4.69 -9.00
CA MET A 29 6.19 -3.58 -9.16
C MET A 29 5.39 -2.28 -9.16
N VAL A 30 5.71 -1.40 -8.22
CA VAL A 30 5.13 -0.05 -8.15
C VAL A 30 6.17 0.94 -8.62
N LYS A 31 5.80 1.82 -9.54
CA LYS A 31 6.61 2.89 -10.08
C LYS A 31 5.89 4.22 -9.95
N GLU A 32 6.64 5.32 -9.97
CA GLU A 32 6.05 6.65 -10.04
C GLU A 32 5.21 6.78 -11.33
N GLY A 33 4.04 7.39 -11.19
CA GLY A 33 3.06 7.50 -12.28
C GLY A 33 2.07 6.33 -12.37
N ASP A 34 2.32 5.21 -11.68
CA ASP A 34 1.35 4.12 -11.62
C ASP A 34 0.08 4.55 -10.87
N THR A 35 -1.08 4.14 -11.40
CA THR A 35 -2.34 4.25 -10.68
C THR A 35 -2.52 3.01 -9.81
N LEU A 36 -2.72 3.23 -8.51
CA LEU A 36 -2.97 2.17 -7.54
C LEU A 36 -4.35 2.36 -6.92
N ALA A 37 -5.07 1.26 -6.73
CA ALA A 37 -6.19 1.21 -5.80
C ALA A 37 -5.70 0.56 -4.50
N VAL A 38 -6.01 1.17 -3.36
CA VAL A 38 -5.58 0.67 -2.05
C VAL A 38 -6.76 0.60 -1.11
N THR A 39 -6.91 -0.55 -0.45
CA THR A 39 -7.78 -0.69 0.72
C THR A 39 -6.91 -0.80 1.96
N GLY A 40 -7.29 -0.16 3.06
CA GLY A 40 -6.49 -0.13 4.27
C GLY A 40 -7.18 0.55 5.44
N TYR A 41 -6.42 0.78 6.51
CA TYR A 41 -6.87 1.50 7.69
C TYR A 41 -5.89 2.62 8.04
N TRP A 42 -6.43 3.71 8.58
CA TRP A 42 -5.65 4.86 9.02
C TRP A 42 -4.96 4.56 10.35
N VAL A 43 -3.72 5.02 10.46
CA VAL A 43 -2.93 5.00 11.69
C VAL A 43 -2.36 6.40 11.88
N ALA A 44 -2.60 6.98 13.06
CA ALA A 44 -1.94 8.21 13.46
C ALA A 44 -0.44 7.92 13.61
N ALA A 45 0.39 8.60 12.84
CA ALA A 45 1.83 8.51 12.92
C ALA A 45 2.44 9.89 13.23
N PRO A 46 3.61 9.94 13.89
CA PRO A 46 4.36 11.19 14.01
C PRO A 46 4.68 11.72 12.60
N GLY A 47 4.12 12.89 12.24
CA GLY A 47 4.31 13.50 10.92
C GLY A 47 3.14 13.38 9.95
N GLY A 48 2.00 12.82 10.37
CA GLY A 48 0.74 12.82 9.62
C GLY A 48 0.08 11.45 9.54
N ASP A 49 -1.13 11.43 9.02
CA ASP A 49 -1.90 10.20 8.89
C ASP A 49 -1.26 9.25 7.86
N LEU A 50 -1.05 8.00 8.29
CA LEU A 50 -0.51 6.92 7.48
C LEU A 50 -1.62 5.92 7.17
N LEU A 51 -1.83 5.60 5.90
CA LEU A 51 -2.70 4.49 5.53
C LEU A 51 -1.90 3.19 5.50
N VAL A 52 -2.31 2.21 6.30
CA VAL A 52 -1.72 0.86 6.28
C VAL A 52 -2.56 -0.03 5.37
N ALA A 53 -1.99 -0.44 4.23
CA ALA A 53 -2.71 -1.13 3.17
C ALA A 53 -3.01 -2.60 3.53
N THR A 54 -4.27 -3.02 3.51
CA THR A 54 -4.64 -4.44 3.60
C THR A 54 -4.59 -5.12 2.24
N GLU A 55 -4.86 -4.38 1.17
CA GLU A 55 -4.88 -4.84 -0.21
C GLU A 55 -4.44 -3.71 -1.14
N VAL A 56 -3.75 -4.08 -2.21
CA VAL A 56 -3.33 -3.15 -3.27
C VAL A 56 -3.63 -3.76 -4.63
N SER A 57 -4.19 -2.96 -5.52
CA SER A 57 -4.39 -3.32 -6.92
C SER A 57 -3.62 -2.37 -7.83
N SER A 58 -2.92 -2.94 -8.81
CA SER A 58 -2.19 -2.22 -9.85
C SER A 58 -2.25 -3.00 -11.15
N GLN A 59 -2.42 -2.30 -12.27
CA GLN A 59 -2.38 -2.88 -13.62
C GLN A 59 -3.25 -4.15 -13.78
N GLY A 60 -4.43 -4.17 -13.14
CA GLY A 60 -5.38 -5.30 -13.19
C GLY A 60 -5.06 -6.47 -12.24
N SER A 61 -3.94 -6.43 -11.53
CA SER A 61 -3.60 -7.42 -10.50
C SER A 61 -3.94 -6.91 -9.11
N THR A 62 -4.50 -7.77 -8.26
CA THR A 62 -4.81 -7.44 -6.85
C THR A 62 -4.01 -8.34 -5.93
N LEU A 63 -3.31 -7.73 -4.97
CA LEU A 63 -2.49 -8.43 -3.98
C LEU A 63 -2.95 -8.09 -2.57
N ARG A 64 -3.35 -9.12 -1.82
CA ARG A 64 -3.62 -9.03 -0.40
C ARG A 64 -2.31 -8.95 0.39
N LEU A 65 -2.14 -7.87 1.15
CA LEU A 65 -0.95 -7.61 1.96
C LEU A 65 -1.16 -8.04 3.42
N ARG A 66 -2.39 -7.94 3.92
CA ARG A 66 -2.73 -8.27 5.31
C ARG A 66 -4.00 -9.12 5.35
N ASN A 67 -4.09 -9.99 6.36
CA ASN A 67 -5.31 -10.78 6.58
C ASN A 67 -6.42 -9.92 7.22
N GLN A 68 -7.59 -10.53 7.44
CA GLN A 68 -8.76 -9.85 8.03
C GLN A 68 -8.52 -9.29 9.44
N ARG A 69 -7.47 -9.75 10.14
CA ARG A 69 -7.07 -9.24 11.46
C ARG A 69 -6.00 -8.14 11.37
N GLY A 70 -5.72 -7.63 10.16
CA GLY A 70 -4.70 -6.62 9.91
C GLY A 70 -3.25 -7.13 10.01
N ARG A 71 -3.05 -8.45 10.18
CA ARG A 71 -1.69 -9.01 10.28
C ARG A 71 -1.08 -9.17 8.89
N PRO A 72 0.20 -8.83 8.72
CA PRO A 72 0.98 -9.21 7.54
C PRO A 72 0.77 -10.67 7.12
N VAL A 73 0.73 -10.92 5.81
CA VAL A 73 0.71 -12.29 5.25
C VAL A 73 2.10 -12.79 4.84
N TRP A 74 3.13 -12.03 5.20
CA TRP A 74 4.55 -12.36 5.04
C TRP A 74 5.20 -12.63 6.40
#